data_AF-X0TMY4-F1
#
_entry.id   AF-X0TMY4-F1
#
_cell.length_a   1.000
_cell.length_b   1.000
_cell.length_c   1.000
_cell.angle_alpha   90.00
_cell.angle_beta   90.00
_cell.angle_gamma   90.00
#
_symmetry.space_group_name_H-M   'P 1'
#
loop_
_entity.id
_entity.type
_entity.pdbx_description
1 polymer ?
#
loop_
_entity_poly.entity_id
_entity_poly.type
_entity_poly.pdbx_seq_one_letter_code
_entity_poly.pdbx_strand_id
1 'polypeptide(L)'
;NAPATGPVSINVSNQGGAPLTITGLSLTGADAAHFSFSGTVPTVLPVGASSTIDVYFDPQSGGAKSANLVIATDHWKIPSIQVELEGIGLEVIYVDQDALFGGDGFSWSTARQRIGEGILSALAFGVPQVWVAEGMYLEMLSLPDNVAVYGGFAGNESTFAMRDLAAHPVIINGSQADDGSPADHVIVMNAVTGSILDGFTITGGLADGIGADASGGGIYCVDLNPSNTIANCTIADNATSGLSSAGGGLYLSNSDLSIANCKVVGNSSPFAGGLYIENS
;
A
#
# COMPACT_ATOMS: atom_id res chain seq x y z
N ASN A 1 0.84 9.66 -6.46
CA ASN A 1 0.31 10.80 -5.68
C ASN A 1 -1.15 10.58 -5.34
N ALA A 2 -1.42 9.71 -4.38
CA ALA A 2 -2.69 9.71 -3.66
C ALA A 2 -2.43 10.38 -2.29
N PRO A 3 -3.43 11.05 -1.69
CA PRO A 3 -3.15 11.97 -0.61
C PRO A 3 -3.08 11.22 0.73
N ALA A 4 -2.02 11.52 1.49
CA ALA A 4 -2.13 11.64 2.94
C ALA A 4 -3.45 12.38 3.25
N THR A 5 -4.19 11.95 4.27
CA THR A 5 -5.47 12.58 4.67
C THR A 5 -5.40 14.09 4.50
N GLY A 6 -6.31 14.69 3.73
CA GLY A 6 -6.29 16.13 3.43
C GLY A 6 -6.19 16.98 4.71
N PRO A 7 -5.82 18.27 4.59
CA PRO A 7 -5.56 19.10 5.78
C PRO A 7 -6.78 19.16 6.70
N VAL A 8 -6.50 19.23 8.00
CA VAL A 8 -7.49 19.57 9.01
C VAL A 8 -7.47 21.08 9.23
N SER A 9 -8.58 21.75 8.93
CA SER A 9 -8.70 23.20 9.12
C SER A 9 -9.08 23.54 10.56
N ILE A 10 -8.22 24.31 11.23
CA ILE A 10 -8.45 24.86 12.56
C ILE A 10 -9.03 26.27 12.41
N ASN A 11 -10.20 26.53 12.99
CA ASN A 11 -10.81 27.85 13.03
C ASN A 11 -10.29 28.65 14.25
N VAL A 12 -9.69 29.79 13.98
CA VAL A 12 -9.24 30.76 14.97
C VAL A 12 -10.20 31.95 14.95
N SER A 13 -10.92 32.19 16.05
CA SER A 13 -11.89 33.28 16.16
C SER A 13 -11.57 34.22 17.31
N ASN A 14 -11.73 35.53 17.09
CA ASN A 14 -11.61 36.53 18.14
C ASN A 14 -13.00 36.87 18.70
N GLN A 15 -13.32 36.32 19.87
CA GLN A 15 -14.56 36.59 20.60
C GLN A 15 -14.41 37.67 21.69
N GLY A 16 -13.25 38.33 21.75
CA GLY A 16 -12.96 39.38 22.71
C GLY A 16 -13.58 40.73 22.34
N GLY A 17 -13.42 41.73 23.22
CA GLY A 17 -13.91 43.09 23.00
C GLY A 17 -12.94 44.02 22.26
N ALA A 18 -11.76 43.55 21.88
CA ALA A 18 -10.73 44.31 21.17
C ALA A 18 -10.06 43.47 20.07
N PRO A 19 -9.44 44.08 19.05
CA PRO A 19 -8.65 43.35 18.07
C PRO A 19 -7.55 42.51 18.75
N LEU A 20 -7.33 41.29 18.26
CA LEU A 20 -6.33 40.36 18.76
C LEU A 20 -5.16 40.32 17.79
N THR A 21 -3.93 40.59 18.25
CA THR A 21 -2.75 40.46 17.41
C THR A 21 -2.20 39.04 17.54
N ILE A 22 -2.01 38.35 16.42
CA ILE A 22 -1.35 37.05 16.36
C ILE A 22 0.13 37.29 16.08
N THR A 23 0.95 36.96 17.06
CA THR A 23 2.38 37.31 17.11
C THR A 23 3.28 36.18 16.61
N GLY A 24 2.76 34.96 16.49
CA GLY A 24 3.50 33.84 15.92
C GLY A 24 2.69 32.56 15.81
N LEU A 25 3.09 31.71 14.87
CA LEU A 25 2.62 30.33 14.72
C LEU A 25 3.84 29.42 14.76
N SER A 26 3.78 28.34 15.54
CA SER A 26 4.87 27.36 15.59
C SER A 26 4.33 25.97 15.93
N LEU A 27 5.06 24.95 15.50
CA LEU A 27 4.84 23.57 15.94
C LEU A 27 5.86 23.23 17.03
N THR A 28 5.40 22.56 18.09
CA THR A 28 6.23 22.14 19.21
C THR A 28 5.88 20.71 19.62
N GLY A 29 6.76 20.06 20.37
CA GLY A 29 6.63 18.65 20.75
C GLY A 29 7.67 17.76 20.06
N ALA A 30 7.79 16.52 20.54
CA ALA A 30 8.79 15.58 20.05
C ALA A 30 8.55 15.18 18.58
N ASP A 31 7.29 15.04 18.17
CA ASP A 31 6.92 14.62 16.81
C ASP A 31 6.55 15.80 15.90
N ALA A 32 6.92 17.04 16.24
CA ALA A 32 6.53 18.24 15.49
C ALA A 32 6.95 18.20 14.00
N ALA A 33 8.02 17.46 13.66
CA ALA A 33 8.49 17.28 12.29
C ALA A 33 7.53 16.47 11.39
N HIS A 34 6.57 15.75 11.98
CA HIS A 34 5.53 14.99 11.26
C HIS A 34 4.31 15.84 10.91
N PHE A 35 4.28 17.10 11.35
CA PHE A 35 3.18 18.01 11.11
C PHE A 35 3.69 19.24 10.36
N SER A 36 2.82 19.82 9.55
CA SER A 36 3.06 21.14 8.97
C SER A 36 1.77 21.93 8.97
N PHE A 37 1.85 23.24 8.76
CA PHE A 37 0.67 24.07 8.62
C PHE A 37 0.83 25.05 7.46
N SER A 38 -0.28 25.41 6.85
CA SER A 38 -0.37 26.42 5.80
C SER A 38 -1.55 27.36 6.04
N GLY A 39 -1.61 28.43 5.25
CA GLY A 39 -2.62 29.48 5.37
C GLY A 39 -2.06 30.79 5.92
N THR A 40 -2.76 31.88 5.61
CA THR A 40 -2.44 33.21 6.12
C THR A 40 -3.40 33.56 7.25
N VAL A 41 -2.91 33.53 8.49
CA VAL A 41 -3.65 34.14 9.59
C VAL A 41 -3.33 35.63 9.59
N PRO A 42 -4.35 36.52 9.58
CA PRO A 42 -4.11 37.95 9.71
C PRO A 42 -3.31 38.25 10.97
N THR A 43 -2.29 39.09 10.86
CA THR A 43 -1.50 39.54 12.02
C THR A 43 -2.38 40.23 13.06
N VAL A 44 -3.51 40.82 12.64
CA VAL A 44 -4.54 41.35 13.53
C VAL A 44 -5.89 40.76 13.15
N LEU A 45 -6.55 40.09 14.09
CA LEU A 45 -7.88 39.52 13.95
C LEU A 45 -8.90 40.45 14.63
N PRO A 46 -9.76 41.17 13.86
CA PRO A 46 -10.77 42.07 14.43
C PRO A 46 -11.76 41.34 15.35
N VAL A 47 -12.45 42.11 16.19
CA VAL A 47 -13.53 41.59 17.04
C VAL A 47 -14.60 40.90 16.18
N GLY A 48 -14.97 39.67 16.54
CA GLY A 48 -15.96 38.85 15.84
C GLY A 48 -15.46 38.22 14.53
N ALA A 49 -14.23 38.51 14.09
CA ALA A 49 -13.65 37.91 12.90
C ALA A 49 -13.09 36.51 13.19
N SER A 50 -12.95 35.72 12.12
CA SER A 50 -12.35 34.38 12.16
C SER A 50 -11.38 34.19 11.00
N SER A 51 -10.44 33.28 11.17
CA SER A 51 -9.47 32.85 10.17
C SER A 51 -9.22 31.35 10.33
N THR A 52 -8.67 30.70 9.30
CA THR A 52 -8.39 29.28 9.30
C THR A 52 -6.90 29.01 9.15
N ILE A 53 -6.42 27.98 9.86
CA ILE A 53 -5.09 27.41 9.70
C ILE A 53 -5.29 25.98 9.22
N ASP A 54 -4.71 25.62 8.08
CA ASP A 54 -4.74 24.26 7.59
C ASP A 54 -3.54 23.51 8.17
N VAL A 55 -3.78 22.40 8.86
CA VAL A 55 -2.75 21.53 9.43
C VAL A 55 -2.68 20.25 8.62
N TYR A 56 -1.47 19.84 8.28
CA TYR A 56 -1.17 18.61 7.55
C TYR A 56 -0.41 17.66 8.46
N PHE A 57 -0.65 16.37 8.25
CA PHE A 57 0.07 15.28 8.90
C PHE A 57 0.78 14.46 7.83
N ASP A 58 2.11 14.42 7.90
CA ASP A 58 3.00 13.71 6.98
C ASP A 58 3.98 12.84 7.78
N PRO A 59 3.53 11.64 8.20
CA PRO A 59 4.31 10.80 9.09
C PRO A 59 5.53 10.19 8.40
N GLN A 60 6.73 10.58 8.83
CA GLN A 60 8.00 9.98 8.41
C GLN A 60 8.32 8.61 9.05
N SER A 61 7.48 8.11 9.96
CA SER A 61 7.62 6.79 10.58
C SER A 61 6.28 6.29 11.11
N GLY A 62 6.15 4.97 11.23
CA GLY A 62 4.96 4.33 11.79
C GLY A 62 4.67 4.70 13.24
N GLY A 63 3.41 4.50 13.65
CA GLY A 63 2.95 4.66 15.03
C GLY A 63 2.34 6.03 15.35
N ALA A 64 1.82 6.16 16.58
CA ALA A 64 1.19 7.38 17.05
C ALA A 64 2.20 8.53 17.14
N LYS A 65 1.79 9.72 16.69
CA LYS A 65 2.55 10.97 16.69
C LYS A 65 1.75 12.04 17.40
N SER A 66 2.43 12.84 18.22
CA SER A 66 1.81 13.95 18.94
C SER A 66 2.63 15.24 18.86
N ALA A 67 1.95 16.35 18.59
CA ALA A 67 2.55 17.67 18.54
C ALA A 67 1.56 18.74 19.03
N ASN A 68 2.03 19.98 19.12
CA ASN A 68 1.21 21.12 19.46
C ASN A 68 1.39 22.23 18.42
N LEU A 69 0.30 22.70 17.84
CA LEU A 69 0.26 23.99 17.16
C LEU A 69 0.12 25.09 18.21
N VAL A 70 1.10 25.99 18.29
CA VAL A 70 1.12 27.13 19.21
C VAL A 70 0.78 28.39 18.44
N ILE A 71 -0.29 29.05 18.87
CA ILE A 71 -0.75 30.35 18.37
C ILE A 71 -0.41 31.38 19.44
N ALA A 72 0.66 32.16 19.23
CA ALA A 72 1.05 33.23 20.13
C ALA A 72 0.23 34.50 19.85
N THR A 73 -0.20 35.20 20.90
CA THR A 73 -1.04 36.40 20.80
C THR A 73 -0.59 37.49 21.77
N ASP A 74 -1.14 38.70 21.60
CA ASP A 74 -0.95 39.81 22.52
C ASP A 74 -1.95 39.84 23.70
N HIS A 75 -2.79 38.81 23.84
CA HIS A 75 -3.77 38.77 24.92
C HIS A 75 -3.09 38.64 26.29
N TRP A 76 -3.23 39.68 27.12
CA TRP A 76 -2.53 39.83 28.40
C TRP A 76 -2.62 38.64 29.37
N LYS A 77 -3.72 37.87 29.32
CA LYS A 77 -3.93 36.68 30.16
C LYS A 77 -3.66 35.36 29.44
N ILE A 78 -3.69 35.36 28.12
CA ILE A 78 -3.61 34.15 27.28
C ILE A 78 -2.61 34.45 26.16
N PRO A 79 -1.31 34.57 26.50
CA PRO A 79 -0.29 34.97 25.54
C PRO A 79 -0.06 33.91 24.45
N SER A 80 -0.55 32.68 24.65
CA SER A 80 -0.61 31.66 23.62
C SER A 80 -1.77 30.70 23.83
N ILE A 81 -2.24 30.12 22.73
CA ILE A 81 -3.19 29.01 22.68
C ILE A 81 -2.44 27.82 22.07
N GLN A 82 -2.59 26.64 22.67
CA GLN A 82 -2.06 25.40 22.13
C GLN A 82 -3.20 24.54 21.61
N VAL A 83 -3.04 24.00 20.41
CA VAL A 83 -3.92 23.00 19.83
C VAL A 83 -3.12 21.71 19.74
N GLU A 84 -3.56 20.70 20.50
CA GLU A 84 -2.99 19.35 20.45
C GLU A 84 -3.28 18.73 19.08
N LEU A 85 -2.24 18.13 18.50
CA LEU A 85 -2.29 17.44 17.21
C LEU A 85 -1.93 15.98 17.44
N GLU A 86 -2.73 15.09 16.87
CA GLU A 86 -2.50 13.65 16.91
C GLU A 86 -2.63 13.06 15.51
N GLY A 87 -1.84 12.04 15.22
CA GLY A 87 -1.91 11.28 13.98
C GLY A 87 -1.23 9.93 14.13
N ILE A 88 -1.51 9.00 13.21
CA ILE A 88 -0.88 7.68 13.19
C ILE A 88 -0.15 7.50 11.87
N GLY A 89 1.17 7.33 11.93
CA GLY A 89 1.95 6.90 10.78
C GLY A 89 1.67 5.44 10.46
N LEU A 90 1.36 5.15 9.20
CA LEU A 90 1.11 3.79 8.72
C LEU A 90 2.36 3.27 8.01
N GLU A 91 2.83 2.10 8.44
CA GLU A 91 3.95 1.39 7.80
C GLU A 91 3.49 0.13 7.05
N VAL A 92 2.33 -0.39 7.43
CA VAL A 92 1.75 -1.64 6.92
C VAL A 92 0.25 -1.45 6.71
N ILE A 93 -0.25 -1.97 5.59
CA ILE A 93 -1.67 -2.26 5.38
C ILE A 93 -1.92 -3.75 5.61
N TYR A 94 -2.97 -4.09 6.34
CA TYR A 94 -3.33 -5.46 6.70
C TYR A 94 -4.46 -5.97 5.82
N VAL A 95 -4.33 -7.21 5.34
CA VAL A 95 -5.30 -7.91 4.51
C VAL A 95 -5.61 -9.26 5.15
N ASP A 96 -6.89 -9.56 5.37
CA ASP A 96 -7.38 -10.82 5.90
C ASP A 96 -8.77 -11.08 5.30
N GLN A 97 -8.90 -12.18 4.55
CA GLN A 97 -10.17 -12.55 3.89
C GLN A 97 -11.29 -12.80 4.91
N ASP A 98 -10.95 -13.17 6.15
CA ASP A 98 -11.89 -13.48 7.23
C ASP A 98 -12.25 -12.23 8.05
N ALA A 99 -11.66 -11.06 7.73
CA ALA A 99 -11.97 -9.80 8.38
C ALA A 99 -13.42 -9.34 8.11
N LEU A 100 -13.89 -8.41 8.95
CA LEU A 100 -15.20 -7.79 8.77
C LEU A 100 -15.24 -6.93 7.49
N PHE A 101 -16.38 -6.96 6.79
CA PHE A 101 -16.60 -6.16 5.59
C PHE A 101 -16.41 -4.66 5.88
N GLY A 102 -15.62 -3.99 5.03
CA GLY A 102 -15.40 -2.54 5.10
C GLY A 102 -14.30 -2.08 6.07
N GLY A 103 -13.48 -2.98 6.61
CA GLY A 103 -12.30 -2.62 7.40
C GLY A 103 -11.34 -1.70 6.65
N ASP A 104 -10.67 -0.77 7.33
CA ASP A 104 -9.78 0.27 6.77
C ASP A 104 -8.37 -0.20 6.34
N GLY A 105 -7.97 -1.40 6.73
CA GLY A 105 -6.65 -1.97 6.50
C GLY A 105 -5.56 -1.50 7.46
N PHE A 106 -5.87 -0.72 8.50
CA PHE A 106 -4.85 -0.12 9.40
C PHE A 106 -4.48 -1.01 10.59
N SER A 107 -5.24 -2.08 10.82
CA SER A 107 -4.94 -3.12 11.80
C SER A 107 -5.49 -4.46 11.34
N TRP A 108 -5.08 -5.56 11.95
CA TRP A 108 -5.70 -6.87 11.70
C TRP A 108 -7.21 -6.87 11.97
N SER A 109 -7.66 -6.20 13.06
CA SER A 109 -9.09 -6.15 13.42
C SER A 109 -9.96 -5.38 12.41
N THR A 110 -9.33 -4.55 11.58
CA THR A 110 -9.96 -3.74 10.54
C THR A 110 -9.32 -4.03 9.19
N ALA A 111 -8.78 -5.23 8.96
CA ALA A 111 -8.07 -5.54 7.72
C ALA A 111 -8.98 -5.43 6.48
N ARG A 112 -8.36 -5.22 5.31
CA ARG A 112 -9.05 -5.34 4.03
C ARG A 112 -9.33 -6.82 3.75
N GLN A 113 -10.45 -7.14 3.09
CA GLN A 113 -10.77 -8.53 2.76
C GLN A 113 -10.03 -9.04 1.52
N ARG A 114 -9.51 -8.12 0.69
CA ARG A 114 -8.90 -8.43 -0.60
C ARG A 114 -7.49 -7.87 -0.70
N ILE A 115 -6.59 -8.60 -1.35
CA ILE A 115 -5.21 -8.17 -1.54
C ILE A 115 -5.17 -6.93 -2.43
N GLY A 116 -6.01 -6.89 -3.48
CA GLY A 116 -6.12 -5.72 -4.35
C GLY A 116 -6.54 -4.46 -3.60
N GLU A 117 -7.47 -4.57 -2.64
CA GLU A 117 -7.87 -3.44 -1.78
C GLU A 117 -6.74 -3.01 -0.84
N GLY A 118 -5.96 -3.96 -0.34
CA GLY A 118 -4.75 -3.71 0.44
C GLY A 118 -3.73 -2.89 -0.36
N ILE A 119 -3.44 -3.30 -1.59
CA ILE A 119 -2.54 -2.60 -2.52
C ILE A 119 -3.05 -1.18 -2.83
N LEU A 120 -4.35 -1.05 -3.13
CA LEU A 120 -4.96 0.27 -3.38
C LEU A 120 -4.87 1.17 -2.16
N SER A 121 -5.04 0.63 -0.95
CA SER A 121 -4.87 1.37 0.30
C SER A 121 -3.41 1.78 0.53
N ALA A 122 -2.46 0.89 0.23
CA ALA A 122 -1.04 1.19 0.35
C ALA A 122 -0.66 2.37 -0.57
N LEU A 123 -1.14 2.37 -1.81
CA LEU A 123 -0.97 3.49 -2.72
C LEU A 123 -1.67 4.75 -2.25
N ALA A 124 -2.90 4.62 -1.73
CA ALA A 124 -3.71 5.73 -1.26
C ALA A 124 -3.00 6.51 -0.14
N PHE A 125 -2.35 5.79 0.78
CA PHE A 125 -1.75 6.34 1.99
C PHE A 125 -0.21 6.40 1.95
N GLY A 126 0.43 6.05 0.83
CA GLY A 126 1.89 6.05 0.71
C GLY A 126 2.58 5.04 1.62
N VAL A 127 1.91 3.92 1.89
CA VAL A 127 2.40 2.88 2.80
C VAL A 127 3.24 1.87 2.02
N PRO A 128 4.45 1.52 2.47
CA PRO A 128 5.36 0.70 1.68
C PRO A 128 5.04 -0.80 1.71
N GLN A 129 4.20 -1.27 2.64
CA GLN A 129 3.99 -2.70 2.88
C GLN A 129 2.52 -3.08 2.95
N VAL A 130 2.21 -4.26 2.44
CA VAL A 130 0.94 -4.97 2.62
C VAL A 130 1.23 -6.34 3.24
N TRP A 131 0.65 -6.63 4.40
CA TRP A 131 0.74 -7.93 5.05
C TRP A 131 -0.58 -8.69 4.87
N VAL A 132 -0.48 -9.93 4.41
CA VAL A 132 -1.63 -10.75 4.01
C VAL A 132 -1.71 -11.99 4.90
N ALA A 133 -2.83 -12.14 5.59
CA ALA A 133 -3.13 -13.31 6.40
C ALA A 133 -3.34 -14.56 5.53
N GLU A 134 -3.22 -15.73 6.14
CA GLU A 134 -3.49 -17.02 5.51
C GLU A 134 -4.86 -17.04 4.84
N GLY A 135 -4.95 -17.76 3.72
CA GLY A 135 -6.22 -17.82 3.00
C GLY A 135 -6.09 -18.10 1.51
N MET A 136 -7.25 -18.16 0.86
CA MET A 136 -7.37 -18.34 -0.58
C MET A 136 -8.08 -17.14 -1.19
N TYR A 137 -7.29 -16.26 -1.79
CA TYR A 137 -7.74 -15.04 -2.42
C TYR A 137 -8.01 -15.30 -3.90
N LEU A 138 -9.28 -15.27 -4.29
CA LEU A 138 -9.72 -15.46 -5.67
C LEU A 138 -9.62 -14.14 -6.43
N GLU A 139 -8.41 -13.82 -6.88
CA GLU A 139 -8.06 -12.50 -7.42
C GLU A 139 -7.00 -12.60 -8.51
N MET A 140 -6.92 -11.54 -9.32
CA MET A 140 -5.74 -11.20 -10.09
C MET A 140 -5.21 -9.85 -9.59
N LEU A 141 -3.88 -9.68 -9.60
CA LEU A 141 -3.25 -8.48 -9.04
C LEU A 141 -2.29 -7.85 -10.03
N SER A 142 -2.22 -6.51 -9.99
CA SER A 142 -1.13 -5.74 -10.59
C SER A 142 -0.33 -5.10 -9.47
N LEU A 143 0.96 -5.42 -9.38
CA LEU A 143 1.82 -4.85 -8.35
C LEU A 143 2.28 -3.45 -8.79
N PRO A 144 2.16 -2.43 -7.92
CA PRO A 144 2.61 -1.09 -8.22
C PRO A 144 4.04 -0.83 -7.74
N ASP A 145 4.59 0.31 -8.15
CA ASP A 145 5.88 0.79 -7.66
C ASP A 145 5.96 0.87 -6.12
N ASN A 146 7.11 0.48 -5.58
CA ASN A 146 7.51 0.67 -4.18
C ASN A 146 6.57 0.08 -3.12
N VAL A 147 5.75 -0.91 -3.50
CA VAL A 147 4.93 -1.67 -2.54
C VAL A 147 5.46 -3.09 -2.42
N ALA A 148 5.74 -3.48 -1.18
CA ALA A 148 6.08 -4.84 -0.83
C ALA A 148 4.85 -5.57 -0.29
N VAL A 149 4.47 -6.66 -0.95
CA VAL A 149 3.33 -7.50 -0.58
C VAL A 149 3.87 -8.80 0.00
N TYR A 150 3.52 -9.08 1.26
CA TYR A 150 4.02 -10.20 2.04
C TYR A 150 2.85 -11.09 2.50
N GLY A 151 2.85 -12.36 2.10
CA GLY A 151 1.95 -13.39 2.63
C GLY A 151 2.63 -14.19 3.74
N GLY A 152 1.89 -14.88 4.61
CA GLY A 152 2.48 -15.70 5.67
C GLY A 152 2.11 -15.32 7.09
N PHE A 153 0.96 -14.67 7.28
CA PHE A 153 0.53 -14.14 8.57
C PHE A 153 -0.73 -14.86 9.07
N ALA A 154 -0.87 -15.00 10.39
CA ALA A 154 -2.04 -15.54 11.07
C ALA A 154 -3.17 -14.51 11.24
N GLY A 155 -2.87 -13.21 11.06
CA GLY A 155 -3.84 -12.14 11.30
C GLY A 155 -3.81 -11.59 12.72
N ASN A 156 -2.70 -11.74 13.44
CA ASN A 156 -2.56 -11.26 14.82
C ASN A 156 -1.15 -10.78 15.20
N GLU A 157 -0.25 -10.72 14.22
CA GLU A 157 1.14 -10.34 14.40
C GLU A 157 1.29 -8.87 14.73
N SER A 158 2.18 -8.57 15.67
CA SER A 158 2.61 -7.21 15.98
C SER A 158 3.92 -6.83 15.28
N THR A 159 4.64 -7.80 14.69
CA THR A 159 5.95 -7.58 14.06
C THR A 159 6.18 -8.53 12.90
N PHE A 160 7.01 -8.12 11.93
CA PHE A 160 7.31 -8.92 10.74
C PHE A 160 7.97 -10.27 11.08
N ALA A 161 8.76 -10.33 12.16
CA ALA A 161 9.48 -11.54 12.57
C ALA A 161 8.57 -12.69 13.03
N MET A 162 7.28 -12.43 13.27
CA MET A 162 6.29 -13.47 13.63
C MET A 162 5.75 -14.21 12.39
N ARG A 163 6.04 -13.72 11.18
CA ARG A 163 5.63 -14.31 9.91
C ARG A 163 6.14 -15.76 9.78
N ASP A 164 5.24 -16.68 9.44
CA ASP A 164 5.54 -18.10 9.23
C ASP A 164 4.84 -18.61 7.95
N LEU A 165 5.63 -18.77 6.89
CA LEU A 165 5.13 -19.18 5.57
C LEU A 165 4.57 -20.60 5.55
N ALA A 166 5.06 -21.47 6.44
CA ALA A 166 4.64 -22.87 6.46
C ALA A 166 3.35 -23.05 7.28
N ALA A 167 3.22 -22.30 8.37
CA ALA A 167 2.03 -22.31 9.20
C ALA A 167 0.86 -21.55 8.55
N HIS A 168 1.15 -20.46 7.84
CA HIS A 168 0.14 -19.51 7.36
C HIS A 168 0.18 -19.30 5.84
N PRO A 169 -0.15 -20.34 5.04
CA PRO A 169 -0.07 -20.26 3.59
C PRO A 169 -1.07 -19.27 3.00
N VAL A 170 -0.61 -18.48 2.02
CA VAL A 170 -1.46 -17.58 1.24
C VAL A 170 -1.50 -18.03 -0.21
N ILE A 171 -2.70 -18.23 -0.74
CA ILE A 171 -2.93 -18.66 -2.13
C ILE A 171 -3.63 -17.53 -2.87
N ILE A 172 -3.03 -17.08 -3.97
CA ILE A 172 -3.67 -16.20 -4.95
C ILE A 172 -4.11 -17.10 -6.11
N ASN A 173 -5.42 -17.22 -6.27
CA ASN A 173 -6.02 -18.13 -7.24
C ASN A 173 -6.73 -17.31 -8.34
N GLY A 174 -6.18 -17.35 -9.55
CA GLY A 174 -6.74 -16.65 -10.70
C GLY A 174 -7.87 -17.40 -11.42
N SER A 175 -8.24 -18.62 -11.02
CA SER A 175 -9.10 -19.51 -11.81
C SER A 175 -10.52 -19.00 -12.11
N GLN A 176 -10.98 -17.96 -11.41
CA GLN A 176 -12.30 -17.34 -11.60
C GLN A 176 -12.21 -15.80 -11.49
N ALA A 177 -11.00 -15.23 -11.62
CA ALA A 177 -10.77 -13.82 -11.35
C ALA A 177 -11.18 -12.88 -12.49
N ASP A 178 -11.52 -13.40 -13.68
CA ASP A 178 -12.03 -12.63 -14.83
C ASP A 178 -13.50 -12.97 -15.11
N ASP A 179 -14.41 -12.35 -14.36
CA ASP A 179 -15.87 -12.52 -14.47
C ASP A 179 -16.33 -14.00 -14.45
N GLY A 180 -15.70 -14.81 -13.58
CA GLY A 180 -15.94 -16.25 -13.47
C GLY A 180 -15.10 -17.13 -14.40
N SER A 181 -14.22 -16.54 -15.19
CA SER A 181 -13.20 -17.22 -15.99
C SER A 181 -11.82 -17.11 -15.34
N PRO A 182 -10.87 -18.00 -15.68
CA PRO A 182 -9.48 -17.82 -15.31
C PRO A 182 -8.94 -16.47 -15.79
N ALA A 183 -8.17 -15.78 -14.94
CA ALA A 183 -7.42 -14.61 -15.38
C ALA A 183 -6.28 -15.04 -16.31
N ASP A 184 -6.00 -14.21 -17.32
CA ASP A 184 -4.83 -14.39 -18.20
C ASP A 184 -3.53 -14.41 -17.40
N HIS A 185 -3.42 -13.51 -16.42
CA HIS A 185 -2.30 -13.45 -15.48
C HIS A 185 -2.83 -13.38 -14.06
N VAL A 186 -2.36 -14.25 -13.17
CA VAL A 186 -2.67 -14.12 -11.74
C VAL A 186 -1.99 -12.86 -11.18
N ILE A 187 -0.73 -12.62 -11.57
CA ILE A 187 0.06 -11.46 -11.16
C ILE A 187 0.64 -10.75 -12.38
N VAL A 188 0.54 -9.42 -12.42
CA VAL A 188 1.17 -8.55 -13.42
C VAL A 188 2.18 -7.62 -12.74
N MET A 189 3.38 -7.56 -13.31
CA MET A 189 4.42 -6.57 -12.98
C MET A 189 4.89 -5.94 -14.29
N ASN A 190 4.49 -4.70 -14.57
CA ASN A 190 4.76 -4.04 -15.85
C ASN A 190 5.39 -2.67 -15.64
N ALA A 191 6.66 -2.52 -16.02
CA ALA A 191 7.45 -1.31 -15.88
C ALA A 191 7.49 -0.75 -14.45
N VAL A 192 7.39 -1.63 -13.45
CA VAL A 192 7.40 -1.26 -12.02
C VAL A 192 8.78 -1.35 -11.41
N THR A 193 8.95 -0.65 -10.30
CA THR A 193 10.21 -0.48 -9.59
C THR A 193 10.02 -0.63 -8.09
N GLY A 194 10.93 -1.32 -7.42
CA GLY A 194 10.92 -1.47 -5.97
C GLY A 194 9.78 -2.33 -5.42
N SER A 195 9.06 -3.06 -6.27
CA SER A 195 7.98 -3.95 -5.84
C SER A 195 8.53 -5.27 -5.32
N ILE A 196 7.93 -5.78 -4.26
CA ILE A 196 8.29 -7.10 -3.69
C ILE A 196 7.03 -7.96 -3.62
N LEU A 197 7.13 -9.19 -4.12
CA LEU A 197 6.13 -10.23 -3.92
C LEU A 197 6.77 -11.38 -3.16
N ASP A 198 6.29 -11.65 -1.94
CA ASP A 198 6.93 -12.64 -1.09
C ASP A 198 5.92 -13.53 -0.34
N GLY A 199 6.10 -14.85 -0.45
CA GLY A 199 5.40 -15.83 0.39
C GLY A 199 4.01 -16.25 -0.10
N PHE A 200 3.80 -16.31 -1.42
CA PHE A 200 2.52 -16.67 -2.02
C PHE A 200 2.59 -17.97 -2.82
N THR A 201 1.50 -18.74 -2.80
CA THR A 201 1.19 -19.70 -3.86
C THR A 201 0.36 -19.01 -4.93
N ILE A 202 0.78 -19.08 -6.19
CA ILE A 202 0.18 -18.38 -7.33
C ILE A 202 -0.30 -19.44 -8.31
N THR A 203 -1.62 -19.52 -8.53
CA THR A 203 -2.23 -20.66 -9.24
C THR A 203 -3.46 -20.28 -10.04
N GLY A 204 -3.82 -21.13 -11.01
CA GLY A 204 -5.12 -21.07 -11.69
C GLY A 204 -5.21 -20.01 -12.78
N GLY A 205 -4.12 -19.35 -13.14
CA GLY A 205 -4.09 -18.47 -14.30
C GLY A 205 -4.02 -19.25 -15.62
N LEU A 206 -4.65 -18.71 -16.65
CA LEU A 206 -4.69 -19.27 -17.99
C LEU A 206 -4.54 -18.14 -19.01
N ALA A 207 -3.31 -17.88 -19.46
CA ALA A 207 -3.03 -16.92 -20.52
C ALA A 207 -3.50 -17.50 -21.87
N ASP A 208 -4.74 -17.20 -22.25
CA ASP A 208 -5.37 -17.63 -23.51
C ASP A 208 -5.77 -16.48 -24.43
N GLY A 209 -5.53 -15.25 -23.99
CA GLY A 209 -5.68 -14.04 -24.78
C GLY A 209 -4.67 -13.86 -25.92
N ILE A 210 -4.55 -12.62 -26.39
CA ILE A 210 -3.70 -12.23 -27.53
C ILE A 210 -2.63 -11.22 -27.09
N GLY A 211 -1.49 -11.23 -27.78
CA GLY A 211 -0.41 -10.26 -27.47
C GLY A 211 0.18 -10.51 -26.09
N ALA A 212 0.14 -9.50 -25.21
CA ALA A 212 0.65 -9.59 -23.84
C ALA A 212 -0.09 -10.68 -23.03
N ASP A 213 -1.40 -10.78 -23.25
CA ASP A 213 -2.31 -11.70 -22.54
C ASP A 213 -2.09 -13.17 -22.96
N ALA A 214 -1.23 -13.44 -23.94
CA ALA A 214 -0.94 -14.78 -24.40
C ALA A 214 0.14 -15.50 -23.58
N SER A 215 0.88 -14.83 -22.70
CA SER A 215 2.03 -15.42 -21.99
C SER A 215 2.02 -15.11 -20.50
N GLY A 216 2.63 -15.92 -19.64
CA GLY A 216 2.69 -15.60 -18.20
C GLY A 216 1.40 -15.92 -17.45
N GLY A 217 0.90 -17.15 -17.56
CA GLY A 217 -0.34 -17.57 -16.89
C GLY A 217 -0.34 -17.28 -15.38
N GLY A 218 0.74 -17.64 -14.69
CA GLY A 218 0.92 -17.32 -13.28
C GLY A 218 1.33 -15.88 -13.07
N ILE A 219 2.51 -15.52 -13.57
CA ILE A 219 3.09 -14.19 -13.42
C ILE A 219 3.61 -13.69 -14.76
N TYR A 220 3.22 -12.46 -15.10
CA TYR A 220 3.70 -11.73 -16.26
C TYR A 220 4.56 -10.53 -15.85
N CYS A 221 5.84 -10.55 -16.22
CA CYS A 221 6.80 -9.49 -15.93
C CYS A 221 7.40 -8.89 -17.21
N VAL A 222 7.30 -7.56 -17.35
CA VAL A 222 7.88 -6.82 -18.47
C VAL A 222 8.51 -5.51 -18.01
N ASP A 223 9.66 -5.16 -18.60
CA ASP A 223 10.38 -3.89 -18.38
C ASP A 223 10.74 -3.63 -16.90
N LEU A 224 11.06 -4.68 -16.15
CA LEU A 224 11.41 -4.57 -14.74
C LEU A 224 12.88 -4.27 -14.53
N ASN A 225 13.16 -3.40 -13.56
CA ASN A 225 14.53 -3.12 -13.13
C ASN A 225 14.97 -4.03 -11.95
N PRO A 226 16.26 -3.98 -11.56
CA PRO A 226 16.79 -4.81 -10.47
C PRO A 226 16.31 -4.50 -9.06
N SER A 227 15.48 -3.48 -8.83
CA SER A 227 14.93 -3.21 -7.50
C SER A 227 13.69 -4.04 -7.19
N ASN A 228 13.17 -4.83 -8.14
CA ASN A 228 12.04 -5.71 -7.93
C ASN A 228 12.47 -7.10 -7.42
N THR A 229 11.63 -7.74 -6.62
CA THR A 229 11.89 -9.08 -6.08
C THR A 229 10.65 -9.96 -6.05
N ILE A 230 10.80 -11.22 -6.47
CA ILE A 230 9.84 -12.31 -6.21
C ILE A 230 10.56 -13.32 -5.30
N ALA A 231 10.06 -13.52 -4.09
CA ALA A 231 10.70 -14.37 -3.09
C ALA A 231 9.75 -15.40 -2.47
N ASN A 232 10.26 -16.57 -2.11
CA ASN A 232 9.52 -17.60 -1.36
C ASN A 232 8.13 -17.95 -1.94
N CYS A 233 7.96 -17.81 -3.26
CA CYS A 233 6.69 -18.07 -3.93
C CYS A 233 6.64 -19.47 -4.53
N THR A 234 5.47 -20.10 -4.51
CA THR A 234 5.19 -21.30 -5.30
C THR A 234 4.31 -20.91 -6.47
N ILE A 235 4.85 -20.95 -7.69
CA ILE A 235 4.14 -20.66 -8.93
C ILE A 235 3.74 -22.01 -9.52
N ALA A 236 2.45 -22.35 -9.40
CA ALA A 236 1.99 -23.68 -9.71
C ALA A 236 0.66 -23.75 -10.47
N ASP A 237 0.52 -24.79 -11.29
CA ASP A 237 -0.72 -25.13 -11.98
C ASP A 237 -1.34 -23.95 -12.76
N ASN A 238 -0.46 -23.16 -13.39
CA ASN A 238 -0.82 -22.10 -14.33
C ASN A 238 -0.54 -22.54 -15.76
N ALA A 239 -1.29 -21.99 -16.70
CA ALA A 239 -1.23 -22.42 -18.09
C ALA A 239 -1.19 -21.26 -19.07
N THR A 240 -0.70 -21.55 -20.26
CA THR A 240 -1.01 -20.78 -21.47
C THR A 240 -1.58 -21.72 -22.52
N SER A 241 -2.39 -21.22 -23.46
CA SER A 241 -3.02 -22.06 -24.50
C SER A 241 -2.69 -21.64 -25.95
N GLY A 242 -2.20 -20.41 -26.17
CA GLY A 242 -1.93 -19.87 -27.50
C GLY A 242 -0.78 -20.57 -28.24
N LEU A 243 -0.86 -20.70 -29.56
CA LEU A 243 0.16 -21.43 -30.36
C LEU A 243 1.56 -20.80 -30.35
N SER A 244 1.69 -19.55 -29.92
CA SER A 244 2.96 -18.83 -29.73
C SER A 244 3.14 -18.34 -28.29
N SER A 245 2.40 -18.93 -27.35
CA SER A 245 2.44 -18.55 -25.93
C SER A 245 3.61 -19.17 -25.20
N ALA A 246 4.11 -18.47 -24.18
CA ALA A 246 5.18 -18.97 -23.34
C ALA A 246 5.01 -18.66 -21.85
N GLY A 247 5.74 -19.39 -21.00
CA GLY A 247 5.83 -19.07 -19.57
C GLY A 247 4.51 -19.31 -18.84
N GLY A 248 4.00 -20.54 -18.87
CA GLY A 248 2.77 -20.91 -18.14
C GLY A 248 2.83 -20.48 -16.66
N GLY A 249 3.97 -20.70 -16.00
CA GLY A 249 4.21 -20.22 -14.65
C GLY A 249 4.65 -18.76 -14.61
N LEU A 250 5.83 -18.46 -15.15
CA LEU A 250 6.45 -17.13 -15.10
C LEU A 250 6.99 -16.74 -16.48
N TYR A 251 6.63 -15.53 -16.91
CA TYR A 251 7.13 -14.90 -18.12
C TYR A 251 7.92 -13.64 -17.75
N LEU A 252 9.17 -13.54 -18.23
CA LEU A 252 10.04 -12.37 -18.09
C LEU A 252 10.44 -11.86 -19.47
N SER A 253 10.17 -10.59 -19.76
CA SER A 253 10.74 -9.90 -20.93
C SER A 253 11.38 -8.57 -20.53
N ASN A 254 12.63 -8.34 -20.95
CA ASN A 254 13.39 -7.13 -20.61
C ASN A 254 13.37 -6.79 -19.10
N SER A 255 13.61 -7.79 -18.24
CA SER A 255 13.31 -7.72 -16.80
C SER A 255 14.42 -8.26 -15.91
N ASP A 256 15.15 -7.39 -15.21
CA ASP A 256 16.32 -7.73 -14.40
C ASP A 256 16.02 -7.94 -12.89
N LEU A 257 14.87 -8.52 -12.53
CA LEU A 257 14.44 -8.69 -11.13
C LEU A 257 15.18 -9.82 -10.37
N SER A 258 15.11 -9.79 -9.03
CA SER A 258 15.56 -10.92 -8.19
C SER A 258 14.47 -11.97 -8.02
N ILE A 259 14.79 -13.24 -8.28
CA ILE A 259 13.91 -14.38 -7.99
C ILE A 259 14.62 -15.31 -7.01
N ALA A 260 14.09 -15.46 -5.79
CA ALA A 260 14.75 -16.18 -4.71
C ALA A 260 13.82 -17.16 -3.99
N ASN A 261 14.31 -18.37 -3.71
CA ASN A 261 13.56 -19.41 -2.99
C ASN A 261 12.18 -19.73 -3.59
N CYS A 262 12.00 -19.51 -4.89
CA CYS A 262 10.76 -19.79 -5.57
C CYS A 262 10.73 -21.22 -6.09
N LYS A 263 9.54 -21.80 -6.12
CA LYS A 263 9.27 -23.10 -6.75
C LYS A 263 8.34 -22.89 -7.93
N VAL A 264 8.75 -23.33 -9.12
CA VAL A 264 7.93 -23.30 -10.34
C VAL A 264 7.59 -24.74 -10.72
N VAL A 265 6.32 -25.15 -10.61
CA VAL A 265 5.92 -26.57 -10.70
C VAL A 265 4.53 -26.74 -11.32
N GLY A 266 4.29 -27.80 -12.09
CA GLY A 266 2.93 -28.11 -12.59
C GLY A 266 2.39 -27.17 -13.66
N ASN A 267 3.17 -26.16 -14.08
CA ASN A 267 2.75 -25.20 -15.10
C ASN A 267 2.87 -25.76 -16.53
N SER A 268 1.96 -25.34 -17.42
CA SER A 268 1.86 -25.86 -18.80
C SER A 268 1.87 -24.73 -19.83
N SER A 269 2.61 -24.91 -20.92
CA SER A 269 2.61 -23.98 -22.05
C SER A 269 3.14 -24.71 -23.30
N PRO A 270 2.70 -24.35 -24.51
CA PRO A 270 3.33 -24.78 -25.75
C PRO A 270 4.84 -24.49 -25.79
N PHE A 271 5.28 -23.35 -25.22
CA PHE A 271 6.69 -23.02 -25.10
C PHE A 271 7.05 -22.70 -23.65
N ALA A 272 7.90 -23.53 -23.04
CA ALA A 272 8.39 -23.32 -21.67
C ALA A 272 7.27 -23.16 -20.61
N GLY A 273 6.64 -24.28 -20.24
CA GLY A 273 5.55 -24.30 -19.24
C GLY A 273 5.91 -23.68 -17.90
N GLY A 274 7.14 -23.86 -17.42
CA GLY A 274 7.58 -23.30 -16.14
C GLY A 274 7.94 -21.81 -16.22
N LEU A 275 9.07 -21.51 -16.86
CA LEU A 275 9.69 -20.19 -16.90
C LEU A 275 10.15 -19.88 -18.31
N TYR A 276 9.74 -18.72 -18.83
CA TYR A 276 10.24 -18.15 -20.08
C TYR A 276 10.95 -16.83 -19.80
N ILE A 277 12.14 -16.66 -20.37
CA ILE A 277 12.97 -15.45 -20.23
C ILE A 277 13.37 -14.96 -21.61
N GLU A 278 13.08 -13.69 -21.89
CA GLU A 278 13.46 -12.98 -23.10
C GLU A 278 14.19 -11.68 -22.73
N ASN A 279 15.36 -11.45 -23.33
CA ASN A 279 16.13 -10.21 -23.15
C ASN A 279 16.34 -9.79 -21.68
N SER A 280 16.53 -10.76 -20.78
CA SER A 280 16.71 -10.56 -19.34
C SER A 280 17.85 -11.44 -18.79
#